data_AF-A0A356CR40-F1
#
_entry.id   AF-A0A356CR40-F1
#
_cell.length_a   1.000
_cell.length_b   1.000
_cell.length_c   1.000
_cell.angle_alpha   90.00
_cell.angle_beta   90.00
_cell.angle_gamma   90.00
#
_symmetry.space_group_name_H-M   'P 1'
#
loop_
_entity.id
_entity.type
_entity.pdbx_description
1 polymer ?
#
loop_
_entity_poly.entity_id
_entity_poly.type
_entity_poly.pdbx_seq_one_letter_code
_entity_poly.pdbx_strand_id
1 'polypeptide(L)'
;MSFEDTIGDSNYEKTGVQDVRMENEHYIVSIVWKDGKKNEHHFPASGFPVVDVKTKKLLGYIGGKEAVNILRNESPKLSSEDFTWVPYV
;
A
#
# COMPACT_ATOMS: atom_id res chain seq x y z
N MET A 1 37.25 28.53 12.07
CA MET A 1 36.77 27.40 11.24
C MET A 1 36.02 26.49 12.18
N SER A 2 34.70 26.60 12.20
CA SER A 2 33.82 25.73 12.99
C SER A 2 32.90 25.05 11.99
N PHE A 3 33.07 23.74 11.84
CA PHE A 3 32.13 22.88 11.13
C PHE A 3 31.19 22.34 12.20
N GLU A 4 30.06 23.00 12.39
CA GLU A 4 28.98 22.48 13.24
C GLU A 4 27.82 22.11 12.32
N ASP A 5 27.70 20.79 12.15
CA ASP A 5 26.47 20.02 11.96
C ASP A 5 25.52 20.47 10.86
N THR A 6 25.76 19.89 9.68
CA THR A 6 24.71 19.56 8.72
C THR A 6 23.68 18.66 9.41
N ILE A 7 22.64 19.24 10.00
CA ILE A 7 21.42 18.49 10.30
C ILE A 7 20.79 18.16 8.94
N GLY A 8 21.13 16.97 8.45
CA GLY A 8 20.45 16.35 7.33
C GLY A 8 18.97 16.20 7.67
N ASP A 9 18.14 16.66 6.74
CA ASP A 9 16.72 16.34 6.61
C ASP A 9 16.42 14.92 7.14
N SER A 10 15.74 14.85 8.28
CA SER A 10 15.17 13.60 8.78
C SER A 10 13.66 13.73 8.90
N ASN A 11 13.03 14.16 7.80
CA ASN A 11 11.69 13.68 7.44
C ASN A 11 11.78 12.18 7.09
N TYR A 12 12.11 11.35 8.08
CA TYR A 12 12.02 9.89 7.94
C TYR A 12 10.54 9.53 8.06
N GLU A 13 9.79 9.70 6.97
CA GLU A 13 8.44 9.18 6.91
C GLU A 13 8.52 7.67 7.07
N LYS A 14 7.89 7.15 8.13
CA LYS A 14 7.85 5.71 8.38
C LYS A 14 7.21 5.04 7.16
N THR A 15 7.91 4.15 6.49
CA THR A 15 7.32 3.35 5.41
C THR A 15 6.23 2.43 5.99
N GLY A 16 5.21 2.14 5.19
CA GLY A 16 4.03 1.41 5.66
C GLY A 16 2.71 2.11 5.33
N VAL A 17 1.63 1.48 5.77
CA VAL A 17 0.31 2.10 5.86
C VAL A 17 0.33 3.21 6.92
N GLN A 18 -0.01 4.43 6.52
CA GLN A 18 -0.04 5.62 7.38
C GLN A 18 -1.40 5.82 8.04
N ASP A 19 -2.46 5.64 7.25
CA ASP A 19 -3.84 5.84 7.67
C ASP A 19 -4.76 4.80 7.03
N VAL A 20 -5.81 4.44 7.75
CA VAL A 20 -6.88 3.58 7.25
C VAL A 20 -8.20 4.17 7.71
N ARG A 21 -9.01 4.63 6.76
CA ARG A 21 -10.36 5.10 7.02
C ARG A 21 -11.38 4.36 6.16
N MET A 22 -12.64 4.49 6.53
CA MET A 22 -13.76 3.85 5.84
C MET A 22 -14.77 4.91 5.44
N GLU A 23 -15.08 4.98 4.14
CA GLU A 23 -16.02 5.94 3.56
C GLU A 23 -16.86 5.21 2.51
N ASN A 24 -18.19 5.36 2.53
CA ASN A 24 -19.11 4.76 1.55
C ASN A 24 -18.84 3.26 1.29
N GLU A 25 -18.67 2.48 2.35
CA GLU A 25 -18.35 1.03 2.28
C GLU A 25 -17.03 0.70 1.58
N HIS A 26 -16.11 1.66 1.44
CA HIS A 26 -14.77 1.45 0.91
C HIS A 26 -13.73 1.71 2.00
N TYR A 27 -12.69 0.88 2.00
CA TYR A 27 -11.46 1.22 2.68
C TYR A 27 -10.68 2.22 1.84
N ILE A 28 -10.17 3.24 2.51
CA ILE A 28 -9.23 4.20 1.96
C ILE A 28 -7.95 4.06 2.79
N VAL A 29 -6.86 3.67 2.12
CA VAL A 29 -5.59 3.32 2.76
C VAL A 29 -4.49 4.20 2.20
N SER A 30 -3.95 5.10 3.02
CA SER A 30 -2.81 5.94 2.65
C SER A 30 -1.51 5.21 2.96
N ILE A 31 -0.59 5.15 1.99
CA ILE A 31 0.64 4.34 2.07
C ILE A 31 1.86 5.17 1.70
N VAL A 32 2.95 4.95 2.44
CA VAL A 32 4.32 5.33 2.06
C VAL A 32 5.07 4.04 1.75
N TRP A 33 5.47 3.86 0.50
CA TRP A 33 6.18 2.66 0.04
C TRP A 33 7.67 2.70 0.40
N LYS A 34 8.36 1.57 0.24
CA LYS A 34 9.82 1.48 0.49
C LYS A 34 10.64 2.44 -0.37
N ASP A 35 10.18 2.73 -1.59
CA ASP A 35 10.79 3.69 -2.52
C ASP A 35 10.48 5.16 -2.16
N GLY A 36 9.79 5.42 -1.05
CA GLY A 36 9.38 6.74 -0.61
C GLY A 36 8.17 7.32 -1.36
N LYS A 37 7.64 6.61 -2.38
CA LYS A 37 6.42 7.06 -3.07
C LYS A 37 5.22 6.95 -2.15
N LYS A 38 4.28 7.88 -2.33
CA LYS A 38 3.03 7.92 -1.57
C LYS A 38 1.86 7.70 -2.50
N ASN A 39 0.92 6.87 -2.08
CA ASN A 39 -0.33 6.73 -2.79
C ASN A 39 -1.47 6.41 -1.81
N GLU A 40 -2.69 6.44 -2.35
CA GLU A 40 -3.89 6.03 -1.65
C GLU A 40 -4.54 4.86 -2.41
N HIS A 41 -4.91 3.81 -1.69
CA HIS A 41 -5.63 2.68 -2.22
C HIS A 41 -7.08 2.71 -1.76
N HIS A 42 -8.00 2.56 -2.72
CA HIS A 42 -9.43 2.54 -2.48
C HIS A 42 -9.96 1.19 -2.93
N PHE A 43 -10.65 0.49 -2.03
CA PHE A 43 -11.27 -0.79 -2.38
C PHE A 43 -12.50 -1.07 -1.51
N PRO A 44 -13.49 -1.82 -2.04
CA PRO A 44 -14.70 -2.13 -1.29
C PRO A 44 -14.39 -2.91 -0.02
N ALA A 45 -15.10 -2.60 1.06
CA ALA A 45 -15.01 -3.34 2.33
C ALA A 45 -15.48 -4.79 2.19
N SER A 46 -16.43 -5.04 1.27
CA SER A 46 -16.85 -6.38 0.87
C SER A 46 -15.71 -7.19 0.22
N GLY A 47 -14.71 -6.51 -0.35
CA GLY A 47 -13.64 -7.12 -1.14
C GLY A 47 -13.79 -6.90 -2.65
N PHE A 48 -12.85 -7.47 -3.41
CA PHE A 48 -12.78 -7.32 -4.86
C PHE A 48 -12.18 -8.55 -5.54
N PRO A 49 -12.55 -8.82 -6.81
CA PRO A 49 -11.94 -9.88 -7.60
C PRO A 49 -10.54 -9.46 -8.08
N VAL A 50 -9.59 -10.39 -8.05
CA VAL A 50 -8.30 -10.26 -8.72
C VAL A 50 -8.39 -10.99 -10.06
N VAL A 51 -8.07 -10.28 -11.13
CA VAL A 51 -8.18 -10.79 -12.50
C VAL A 51 -6.84 -10.72 -13.23
N ASP A 52 -6.57 -11.70 -14.07
CA ASP A 52 -5.44 -11.65 -14.99
C ASP A 52 -5.72 -10.61 -16.08
N VAL A 53 -4.82 -9.63 -16.24
CA VAL A 53 -5.05 -8.48 -17.13
C VAL A 53 -5.11 -8.89 -18.60
N LYS A 54 -4.37 -9.93 -19.01
CA LYS A 54 -4.24 -10.39 -20.40
C LYS A 54 -5.43 -11.25 -20.82
N THR A 55 -5.82 -12.19 -19.97
CA THR A 55 -6.84 -13.21 -20.25
C THR A 55 -8.22 -12.86 -19.69
N LYS A 56 -8.30 -11.84 -18.83
CA LYS A 56 -9.51 -11.45 -18.06
C LYS A 56 -10.06 -12.57 -17.17
N LYS A 57 -9.27 -13.62 -16.91
CA LYS A 57 -9.66 -14.73 -16.06
C LYS A 57 -9.67 -14.28 -14.59
N LEU A 58 -10.72 -14.64 -13.86
CA LEU A 58 -10.75 -14.52 -12.40
C LEU A 58 -9.68 -15.42 -11.78
N LEU A 59 -8.77 -14.82 -11.03
CA LEU A 59 -7.72 -15.53 -10.29
C LEU A 59 -8.20 -15.86 -8.87
N GLY A 60 -8.91 -14.94 -8.23
CA GLY A 60 -9.54 -15.15 -6.92
C GLY A 60 -10.21 -13.89 -6.40
N TYR A 61 -10.49 -13.86 -5.10
CA TYR A 61 -11.18 -12.76 -4.44
C TYR A 61 -10.47 -12.40 -3.13
N ILE A 62 -10.22 -11.11 -2.90
CA ILE A 62 -9.59 -10.60 -1.67
C ILE A 62 -10.63 -9.80 -0.90
N GLY A 63 -10.79 -10.09 0.39
CA GLY A 63 -11.66 -9.32 1.27
C GLY A 63 -11.08 -7.93 1.59
N GLY A 64 -11.92 -6.92 1.83
CA GLY A 64 -11.43 -5.56 2.11
C GLY A 64 -10.51 -5.51 3.34
N LYS A 65 -10.88 -6.15 4.44
CA LYS A 65 -10.02 -6.22 5.64
C LYS A 65 -8.71 -6.99 5.39
N GLU A 66 -8.75 -8.01 4.55
CA GLU A 66 -7.58 -8.78 4.14
C GLU A 66 -6.63 -7.93 3.30
N ALA A 67 -7.15 -7.15 2.35
CA ALA A 67 -6.38 -6.19 1.56
C ALA A 67 -5.65 -5.17 2.43
N VAL A 68 -6.28 -4.62 3.48
CA VAL A 68 -5.60 -3.72 4.44
C VAL A 68 -4.42 -4.43 5.13
N ASN A 69 -4.60 -5.69 5.54
CA ASN A 69 -3.54 -6.44 6.22
C ASN A 69 -2.37 -6.78 5.28
N ILE A 70 -2.67 -7.12 4.02
CA ILE A 70 -1.66 -7.32 2.98
C ILE A 70 -0.84 -6.04 2.81
N LEU A 71 -1.49 -4.89 2.64
CA LEU A 71 -0.80 -3.61 2.46
C LEU A 71 0.07 -3.25 3.66
N ARG A 72 -0.41 -3.46 4.90
CA ARG A 72 0.40 -3.26 6.12
C ARG A 72 1.67 -4.10 6.16
N ASN A 73 1.59 -5.34 5.67
CA ASN A 73 2.71 -6.27 5.70
C ASN A 73 3.71 -6.01 4.58
N GLU A 74 3.24 -5.57 3.41
CA GLU A 74 4.01 -5.63 2.16
C GLU A 74 4.53 -4.26 1.72
N SER A 75 3.79 -3.17 2.00
CA SER A 75 4.22 -1.83 1.64
C SER A 75 5.55 -1.36 2.26
N PRO A 76 5.99 -1.79 3.46
CA PRO A 76 7.32 -1.44 3.95
C PRO A 76 8.45 -2.25 3.29
N LYS A 77 8.12 -3.34 2.58
CA LYS A 77 9.09 -4.27 1.97
C LYS A 77 9.27 -4.06 0.47
N LEU A 78 8.23 -3.57 -0.20
CA LEU A 78 8.14 -3.43 -1.66
C LEU A 78 8.08 -1.97 -2.10
N SER A 79 8.54 -1.71 -3.32
CA SER A 79 8.29 -0.45 -4.03
C SER A 79 6.85 -0.44 -4.56
N SER A 80 6.29 0.75 -4.79
CA SER A 80 4.92 0.88 -5.30
C SER A 80 4.68 0.16 -6.65
N GLU A 81 5.69 0.12 -7.51
CA GLU A 81 5.62 -0.51 -8.84
C GLU A 81 5.80 -2.02 -8.80
N ASP A 82 6.40 -2.55 -7.74
CA ASP A 82 6.62 -3.98 -7.55
C ASP A 82 5.41 -4.69 -6.93
N PHE A 83 4.49 -3.92 -6.33
CA PHE A 83 3.33 -4.46 -5.66
C PHE A 83 2.26 -4.94 -6.65
N THR A 84 1.74 -6.15 -6.41
CA THR A 84 0.65 -6.73 -7.18
C THR A 84 -0.21 -7.62 -6.28
N TRP A 85 -1.52 -7.66 -6.55
CA TRP A 85 -2.48 -8.45 -5.77
C TRP A 85 -2.44 -9.95 -6.08
N VAL A 86 -1.82 -10.34 -7.20
CA VAL A 86 -1.81 -11.72 -7.73
C VAL A 86 -1.29 -12.78 -6.73
N PRO A 87 -0.23 -12.55 -5.92
CA PRO A 87 0.29 -13.57 -5.01
C PRO A 87 -0.61 -13.88 -3.81
N TYR A 88 -1.70 -13.11 -3.61
CA TYR A 88 -2.59 -13.24 -2.45
C TYR A 88 -3.95 -13.85 -2.79
N VAL A 89 -4.08 -14.46 -3.98
CA VAL A 89 -5.27 -15.20 -4.44
C VAL A 89 -4.94 -16.62 -4.84
#